data_AF-A0A1P8X3N6-F1
#
_entry.id   AF-A0A1P8X3N6-F1
#
_cell.length_a   1.000
_cell.length_b   1.000
_cell.length_c   1.000
_cell.angle_alpha   90.00
_cell.angle_beta   90.00
_cell.angle_gamma   90.00
#
_symmetry.space_group_name_H-M   'P 1'
#
loop_
_entity.id
_entity.type
_entity.pdbx_description
1 polymer ?
#
loop_
_entity_poly.entity_id
_entity_poly.type
_entity_poly.pdbx_seq_one_letter_code
_entity_poly.pdbx_strand_id
1 'polypeptide(L)'
;MTPKSFVTALAAADLPSVFNPWRDRCSIHDRRDAAARRRANLEGVIAAALDARVETIWIARDLGYRGGRRTGVPLTDEVHLTHAAALMGGIALERATEGPAIAERTAAIVWQVLSRIGQPVMLWNVFPFHPHEADDPMSNRCHTRAEREATWPLLQALVSMLQPKRIIAIGRDAHLALDGLDIPTTAIRHPSYGGQREFIDGMFDLYGIANTPRAPELPLEPRYAAAATCALA
;
A
#
# COMPACT_ATOMS: atom_id res chain seq x y z
N MET A 1 -5.95 -21.32 6.97
CA MET A 1 -6.91 -20.19 6.92
C MET A 1 -7.10 -19.80 5.46
N THR A 2 -8.30 -19.46 5.01
CA THR A 2 -8.57 -18.95 3.63
C THR A 2 -8.63 -17.42 3.61
N PRO A 3 -8.46 -16.76 2.46
CA PRO A 3 -8.60 -15.30 2.34
C PRO A 3 -9.90 -14.77 2.94
N LYS A 4 -11.03 -15.41 2.63
CA LYS A 4 -12.34 -15.05 3.16
C LYS A 4 -12.42 -15.15 4.69
N SER A 5 -11.93 -16.25 5.27
CA SER A 5 -11.92 -16.41 6.73
C SER A 5 -10.99 -15.42 7.44
N PHE A 6 -9.88 -15.06 6.80
CA PHE A 6 -8.95 -14.04 7.28
C PHE A 6 -9.57 -12.64 7.30
N VAL A 7 -10.20 -12.25 6.19
CA VAL A 7 -10.89 -10.95 6.09
C VAL A 7 -12.07 -10.87 7.05
N THR A 8 -12.77 -11.98 7.28
CA THR A 8 -13.82 -12.08 8.31
C THR A 8 -13.26 -11.83 9.72
N ALA A 9 -12.10 -12.43 10.05
CA ALA A 9 -11.44 -12.22 11.33
C ALA A 9 -10.96 -10.76 11.51
N LEU A 10 -10.40 -10.15 10.46
CA LEU A 10 -10.04 -8.73 10.44
C LEU A 10 -11.25 -7.83 10.71
N ALA A 11 -12.36 -8.09 10.02
CA ALA A 11 -13.59 -7.30 10.14
C ALA A 11 -14.30 -7.43 11.50
N ALA A 12 -13.95 -8.45 12.29
CA ALA A 12 -14.52 -8.66 13.63
C ALA A 12 -13.84 -7.78 14.71
N ALA A 13 -12.64 -7.26 14.44
CA ALA A 13 -11.91 -6.44 15.40
C ALA A 13 -12.58 -5.06 15.58
N ASP A 14 -12.70 -4.65 16.83
CA ASP A 14 -13.28 -3.36 17.25
C ASP A 14 -12.44 -2.83 18.42
N LEU A 15 -11.84 -1.65 18.24
CA LEU A 15 -10.89 -1.06 19.18
C LEU A 15 -11.20 0.44 19.33
N PRO A 16 -11.02 1.03 20.52
CA PRO A 16 -11.29 2.45 20.74
C PRO A 16 -10.35 3.32 19.93
N SER A 17 -10.90 4.37 19.29
CA SER A 17 -10.14 5.34 18.49
C SER A 17 -9.29 4.69 17.39
N VAL A 18 -9.84 3.64 16.78
CA VAL A 18 -9.27 2.92 15.65
C VAL A 18 -10.38 2.75 14.60
N PHE A 19 -10.08 3.11 13.37
CA PHE A 19 -10.95 2.82 12.23
C PHE A 19 -10.50 1.51 11.59
N ASN A 20 -11.39 0.51 11.59
CA ASN A 20 -11.21 -0.76 10.90
C ASN A 20 -11.83 -0.68 9.50
N PRO A 21 -11.03 -0.63 8.41
CA PRO A 21 -11.55 -0.41 7.05
C PRO A 21 -12.50 -1.52 6.58
N TRP A 22 -12.36 -2.72 7.13
CA TRP A 22 -13.18 -3.87 6.77
C TRP A 22 -14.43 -3.99 7.64
N ARG A 23 -14.60 -3.16 8.68
CA ARG A 23 -15.80 -3.15 9.55
C ARG A 23 -16.59 -1.86 9.40
N ASP A 24 -15.87 -0.75 9.47
CA ASP A 24 -16.45 0.56 9.72
C ASP A 24 -16.78 1.29 8.41
N ARG A 25 -17.68 2.27 8.55
CA ARG A 25 -18.07 3.18 7.48
C ARG A 25 -17.88 4.62 7.95
N CYS A 26 -17.05 5.38 7.24
CA CYS A 26 -16.92 6.81 7.45
C CYS A 26 -18.18 7.55 6.96
N SER A 27 -18.87 8.27 7.84
CA SER A 27 -20.09 9.01 7.47
C SER A 27 -19.86 10.15 6.46
N ILE A 28 -18.62 10.59 6.27
CA ILE A 28 -18.27 11.76 5.45
C ILE A 28 -17.84 11.35 4.04
N HIS A 29 -17.10 10.25 3.91
CA HIS A 29 -16.42 9.91 2.66
C HIS A 29 -16.88 8.58 2.07
N ASP A 30 -17.42 7.67 2.87
CA ASP A 30 -17.65 6.30 2.42
C ASP A 30 -18.99 6.16 1.71
N ARG A 31 -18.98 5.31 0.69
CA ARG A 31 -20.22 4.75 0.11
C ARG A 31 -20.95 3.91 1.15
N ARG A 32 -22.24 3.67 0.94
CA ARG A 32 -23.06 2.86 1.85
C ARG A 32 -22.50 1.46 2.09
N ASP A 33 -21.90 0.84 1.08
CA ASP A 33 -21.33 -0.51 1.05
C ASP A 33 -19.79 -0.53 1.14
N ALA A 34 -19.17 0.56 1.61
CA ALA A 34 -17.71 0.73 1.63
C ALA A 34 -16.93 -0.41 2.31
N ALA A 35 -17.36 -0.83 3.49
CA ALA A 35 -16.72 -1.94 4.20
C ALA A 35 -16.77 -3.24 3.38
N ALA A 36 -17.89 -3.53 2.72
CA ALA A 36 -18.03 -4.72 1.86
C ALA A 36 -17.11 -4.64 0.63
N ARG A 37 -17.00 -3.47 -0.01
CA ARG A 37 -16.05 -3.22 -1.11
C ARG A 37 -14.61 -3.46 -0.68
N ARG A 38 -14.21 -2.93 0.48
CA ARG A 38 -12.86 -3.12 1.02
C ARG A 38 -12.57 -4.57 1.37
N ARG A 39 -13.56 -5.32 1.87
CA ARG A 39 -13.45 -6.78 2.08
C ARG A 39 -13.21 -7.50 0.76
N ALA A 40 -14.04 -7.25 -0.26
CA ALA A 40 -13.90 -7.85 -1.58
C ALA A 40 -12.53 -7.53 -2.21
N ASN A 41 -12.09 -6.27 -2.14
CA ASN A 41 -10.77 -5.86 -2.60
C ASN A 41 -9.65 -6.66 -1.91
N LEU A 42 -9.66 -6.73 -0.57
CA LEU A 42 -8.61 -7.42 0.17
C LEU A 42 -8.65 -8.94 -0.09
N GLU A 43 -9.83 -9.56 -0.15
CA GLU A 43 -9.98 -10.97 -0.52
C GLU A 43 -9.37 -11.24 -1.89
N GLY A 44 -9.63 -10.38 -2.88
CA GLY A 44 -9.07 -10.46 -4.23
C GLY A 44 -7.54 -10.29 -4.25
N VAL A 45 -7.02 -9.32 -3.49
CA VAL A 45 -5.56 -9.10 -3.36
C VAL A 45 -4.86 -10.32 -2.77
N ILE A 46 -5.39 -10.89 -1.69
CA ILE A 46 -4.78 -12.06 -1.04
C ILE A 46 -4.90 -13.30 -1.93
N ALA A 47 -6.03 -13.51 -2.60
CA ALA A 47 -6.20 -14.61 -3.55
C ALA A 47 -5.19 -14.50 -4.70
N ALA A 48 -5.06 -13.34 -5.32
CA ALA A 48 -4.09 -13.10 -6.38
C ALA A 48 -2.64 -13.28 -5.90
N ALA A 49 -2.33 -12.85 -4.68
CA ALA A 49 -1.02 -13.06 -4.06
C ALA A 49 -0.68 -14.55 -3.87
N LEU A 50 -1.66 -15.36 -3.48
CA LEU A 50 -1.52 -16.82 -3.37
C LEU A 50 -1.33 -17.48 -4.73
N ASP A 51 -2.14 -17.10 -5.73
CA ASP A 51 -2.06 -17.63 -7.08
C ASP A 51 -0.70 -17.31 -7.74
N ALA A 52 -0.21 -16.09 -7.53
CA ALA A 52 1.10 -15.64 -7.99
C ALA A 52 2.28 -16.18 -7.16
N ARG A 53 2.01 -16.86 -6.03
CA ARG A 53 3.01 -17.35 -5.07
C ARG A 53 4.00 -16.26 -4.65
N VAL A 54 3.48 -15.12 -4.20
CA VAL A 54 4.32 -13.98 -3.82
C VAL A 54 5.39 -14.38 -2.79
N GLU A 55 6.64 -14.11 -3.11
CA GLU A 55 7.76 -14.52 -2.25
C GLU A 55 8.17 -13.42 -1.25
N THR A 56 7.59 -12.22 -1.37
CA THR A 56 7.98 -11.05 -0.57
C THR A 56 6.74 -10.31 -0.05
N ILE A 57 6.78 -9.96 1.24
CA ILE A 57 5.82 -9.03 1.86
C ILE A 57 6.55 -7.75 2.26
N TRP A 58 5.99 -6.58 1.92
CA TRP A 58 6.42 -5.30 2.49
C TRP A 58 5.50 -4.93 3.64
N ILE A 59 6.07 -4.68 4.80
CA ILE A 59 5.33 -4.40 6.02
C ILE A 59 5.70 -3.01 6.53
N ALA A 60 4.73 -2.10 6.54
CA ALA A 60 4.84 -0.81 7.21
C ALA A 60 4.17 -0.85 8.59
N ARG A 61 4.05 0.29 9.27
CA ARG A 61 3.63 0.36 10.66
C ARG A 61 2.10 0.21 10.85
N ASP A 62 1.33 1.17 10.36
CA ASP A 62 -0.14 1.27 10.50
C ASP A 62 -0.76 1.93 9.27
N LEU A 63 -2.08 1.78 9.07
CA LEU A 63 -2.77 2.44 7.97
C LEU A 63 -2.88 3.95 8.21
N GLY A 64 -2.62 4.74 7.18
CA GLY A 64 -2.89 6.17 7.17
C GLY A 64 -4.32 6.49 6.74
N TYR A 65 -4.86 7.62 7.22
CA TYR A 65 -6.25 8.01 6.95
C TYR A 65 -6.56 8.30 5.47
N ARG A 66 -5.53 8.61 4.65
CA ARG A 66 -5.66 8.89 3.21
C ARG A 66 -5.37 7.68 2.32
N GLY A 67 -4.68 6.67 2.84
CA GLY A 67 -4.29 5.47 2.11
C GLY A 67 -5.22 4.31 2.39
N GLY A 68 -4.65 3.24 2.97
CA GLY A 68 -5.34 1.97 3.18
C GLY A 68 -6.63 2.05 4.02
N ARG A 69 -6.80 3.09 4.85
CA ARG A 69 -8.09 3.35 5.49
C ARG A 69 -9.23 3.49 4.47
N ARG A 70 -8.97 4.22 3.37
CA ARG A 70 -9.95 4.51 2.33
C ARG A 70 -10.13 3.35 1.36
N THR A 71 -9.04 2.67 1.00
CA THR A 71 -9.03 1.64 -0.06
C THR A 71 -9.25 0.22 0.44
N GLY A 72 -8.95 -0.06 1.72
CA GLY A 72 -8.85 -1.42 2.25
C GLY A 72 -7.64 -2.19 1.75
N VAL A 73 -6.74 -1.55 0.98
CA VAL A 73 -5.53 -2.14 0.43
C VAL A 73 -4.32 -1.45 1.10
N PRO A 74 -3.48 -2.20 1.85
CA PRO A 74 -2.31 -1.64 2.54
C PRO A 74 -1.38 -0.85 1.61
N LEU A 75 -0.79 0.23 2.15
CA LEU A 75 0.16 1.11 1.44
C LEU A 75 -0.35 1.62 0.06
N THR A 76 -1.67 1.68 -0.13
CA THR A 76 -2.30 2.01 -1.39
C THR A 76 -3.37 3.08 -1.17
N ASP A 77 -3.21 4.21 -1.85
CA ASP A 77 -4.21 5.27 -1.90
C ASP A 77 -5.16 5.08 -3.10
N GLU A 78 -6.13 5.97 -3.26
CA GLU A 78 -7.14 5.82 -4.32
C GLU A 78 -6.59 6.10 -5.71
N VAL A 79 -5.50 6.87 -5.82
CA VAL A 79 -4.83 7.17 -7.11
C VAL A 79 -4.10 5.93 -7.62
N HIS A 80 -3.56 5.11 -6.72
CA HIS A 80 -2.79 3.91 -7.08
C HIS A 80 -3.61 2.62 -7.07
N LEU A 81 -4.92 2.67 -6.83
CA LEU A 81 -5.76 1.48 -6.76
C LEU A 81 -5.74 0.65 -8.06
N THR A 82 -5.76 1.31 -9.23
CA THR A 82 -5.64 0.63 -10.54
C THR A 82 -4.25 0.03 -10.75
N HIS A 83 -3.20 0.66 -10.22
CA HIS A 83 -1.84 0.10 -10.27
C HIS A 83 -1.73 -1.15 -9.39
N ALA A 84 -2.40 -1.16 -8.24
CA ALA A 84 -2.47 -2.34 -7.38
C ALA A 84 -3.21 -3.50 -8.04
N ALA A 85 -4.33 -3.21 -8.71
CA ALA A 85 -5.04 -4.19 -9.53
C ALA A 85 -4.13 -4.80 -10.60
N ALA A 86 -3.43 -3.96 -11.36
CA ALA A 86 -2.52 -4.41 -12.43
C ALA A 86 -1.34 -5.25 -11.90
N LEU A 87 -0.71 -4.82 -10.79
CA LEU A 87 0.39 -5.54 -10.16
C LEU A 87 -0.02 -6.96 -9.72
N MET A 88 -1.29 -7.13 -9.33
CA MET A 88 -1.86 -8.40 -8.89
C MET A 88 -2.57 -9.16 -10.03
N GLY A 89 -2.11 -9.01 -11.28
CA GLY A 89 -2.63 -9.78 -12.42
C GLY A 89 -3.94 -9.25 -12.99
N GLY A 90 -4.28 -7.97 -12.75
CA GLY A 90 -5.44 -7.31 -13.33
C GLY A 90 -6.76 -7.60 -12.61
N ILE A 91 -6.72 -7.90 -11.31
CA ILE A 91 -7.93 -8.09 -10.49
C ILE A 91 -8.80 -6.82 -10.43
N ALA A 92 -10.10 -6.99 -10.20
CA ALA A 92 -10.99 -5.86 -10.00
C ALA A 92 -10.84 -5.30 -8.57
N LEU A 93 -10.43 -4.02 -8.46
CA LEU A 93 -10.42 -3.29 -7.20
C LEU A 93 -11.34 -2.07 -7.31
N GLU A 94 -12.25 -1.94 -6.35
CA GLU A 94 -13.30 -0.91 -6.38
C GLU A 94 -13.05 0.17 -5.32
N ARG A 95 -13.25 1.44 -5.69
CA ARG A 95 -13.23 2.55 -4.73
C ARG A 95 -14.40 2.42 -3.76
N ALA A 96 -14.10 2.50 -2.47
CA ALA A 96 -15.08 2.46 -1.38
C ALA A 96 -15.59 3.85 -0.96
N THR A 97 -15.05 4.92 -1.54
CA THR A 97 -15.40 6.31 -1.18
C THR A 97 -16.11 7.05 -2.31
N GLU A 98 -16.73 8.17 -1.96
CA GLU A 98 -17.35 9.13 -2.87
C GLU A 98 -16.43 10.32 -3.16
N GLY A 99 -16.71 11.02 -4.26
CA GLY A 99 -15.94 12.20 -4.67
C GLY A 99 -14.60 11.87 -5.35
N PRO A 100 -13.70 12.86 -5.47
CA PRO A 100 -12.42 12.71 -6.15
C PRO A 100 -11.50 11.72 -5.43
N ALA A 101 -10.60 11.08 -6.17
CA ALA A 101 -9.58 10.20 -5.60
C ALA A 101 -8.61 11.00 -4.73
N ILE A 102 -8.27 10.47 -3.56
CA ILE A 102 -7.31 11.08 -2.63
C ILE A 102 -5.94 10.40 -2.77
N ALA A 103 -4.90 11.22 -2.84
CA ALA A 103 -3.50 10.79 -2.83
C ALA A 103 -2.92 10.80 -1.40
N GLU A 104 -2.02 9.86 -1.13
CA GLU A 104 -1.19 9.77 0.07
C GLU A 104 0.29 9.82 -0.31
N ARG A 105 1.08 10.69 0.35
CA ARG A 105 2.50 10.88 0.03
C ARG A 105 3.32 9.59 0.11
N THR A 106 3.12 8.80 1.17
CA THR A 106 3.81 7.52 1.34
C THR A 106 3.44 6.54 0.23
N ALA A 107 2.15 6.41 -0.10
CA ALA A 107 1.69 5.56 -1.20
C ALA A 107 2.32 5.98 -2.53
N ALA A 108 2.36 7.28 -2.85
CA ALA A 108 2.98 7.76 -4.09
C ALA A 108 4.44 7.31 -4.26
N ILE A 109 5.24 7.35 -3.19
CA ILE A 109 6.64 6.92 -3.22
C ILE A 109 6.74 5.39 -3.31
N VAL A 110 5.92 4.66 -2.54
CA VAL A 110 5.84 3.20 -2.59
C VAL A 110 5.50 2.72 -4.01
N TRP A 111 4.49 3.31 -4.63
CA TRP A 111 4.03 2.94 -5.97
C TRP A 111 4.99 3.39 -7.07
N GLN A 112 5.74 4.49 -6.88
CA GLN A 112 6.87 4.83 -7.75
C GLN A 112 7.88 3.67 -7.80
N VAL A 113 8.26 3.11 -6.65
CA VAL A 113 9.20 1.99 -6.57
C VAL A 113 8.60 0.70 -7.12
N LEU A 114 7.36 0.36 -6.75
CA LEU A 114 6.69 -0.86 -7.21
C LEU A 114 6.53 -0.91 -8.72
N SER A 115 6.24 0.23 -9.37
CA SER A 115 6.12 0.31 -10.82
C SER A 115 7.43 -0.03 -11.55
N ARG A 116 8.58 0.20 -10.91
CA ARG A 116 9.91 -0.15 -11.42
C ARG A 116 10.28 -1.60 -11.15
N ILE A 117 9.78 -2.15 -10.04
CA ILE A 117 9.97 -3.56 -9.67
C ILE A 117 9.15 -4.48 -10.59
N GLY A 118 7.92 -4.10 -10.94
CA GLY A 118 7.14 -4.77 -11.98
C GLY A 118 6.76 -6.23 -11.70
N GLN A 119 6.88 -6.70 -10.46
CA GLN A 119 6.48 -8.04 -10.04
C GLN A 119 5.58 -8.00 -8.80
N PRO A 120 4.67 -8.97 -8.62
CA PRO A 120 3.76 -9.03 -7.48
C PRO A 120 4.49 -9.05 -6.13
N VAL A 121 4.07 -8.19 -5.21
CA VAL A 121 4.48 -8.20 -3.80
C VAL A 121 3.27 -7.99 -2.92
N MET A 122 3.19 -8.67 -1.78
CA MET A 122 2.12 -8.38 -0.82
C MET A 122 2.50 -7.12 -0.01
N LEU A 123 1.58 -6.17 0.08
CA LEU A 123 1.72 -5.00 0.96
C LEU A 123 0.91 -5.25 2.23
N TRP A 124 1.47 -4.92 3.39
CA TRP A 124 0.80 -5.08 4.68
C TRP A 124 1.29 -4.09 5.73
N ASN A 125 0.69 -4.14 6.92
CA ASN A 125 1.04 -3.31 8.07
C ASN A 125 1.14 -4.16 9.35
N VAL A 126 2.06 -3.82 10.25
CA VAL A 126 2.18 -4.45 11.58
C VAL A 126 0.86 -4.36 12.33
N PHE A 127 0.28 -3.16 12.40
CA PHE A 127 -1.07 -2.93 12.87
C PHE A 127 -1.98 -2.73 11.65
N PRO A 128 -2.96 -3.62 11.40
CA PRO A 128 -3.68 -3.65 10.14
C PRO A 128 -4.74 -2.54 10.00
N PHE A 129 -4.98 -1.73 11.03
CA PHE A 129 -6.03 -0.73 11.06
C PHE A 129 -5.48 0.70 11.06
N HIS A 130 -6.37 1.69 11.04
CA HIS A 130 -6.03 3.11 11.11
C HIS A 130 -6.27 3.65 12.54
N PRO A 131 -5.24 3.80 13.37
CA PRO A 131 -5.35 4.44 14.67
C PRO A 131 -5.39 5.97 14.51
N HIS A 132 -6.28 6.62 15.26
CA HIS A 132 -6.46 8.07 15.23
C HIS A 132 -6.61 8.64 16.65
N GLU A 133 -6.40 9.96 16.79
CA GLU A 133 -6.72 10.68 18.03
C GLU A 133 -8.22 10.60 18.32
N ALA A 134 -8.60 10.51 19.60
CA ALA A 134 -9.99 10.25 20.00
C ALA A 134 -10.98 11.29 19.44
N ASP A 135 -10.58 12.56 19.42
CA ASP A 135 -11.40 13.67 18.97
C ASP A 135 -11.19 14.05 17.48
N ASP A 136 -10.27 13.37 16.79
CA ASP A 136 -10.00 13.61 15.37
C ASP A 136 -9.85 12.29 14.58
N PRO A 137 -10.97 11.74 14.06
CA PRO A 137 -10.98 10.56 13.19
C PRO A 137 -10.25 10.71 11.85
N MET A 138 -9.74 11.90 11.52
CA MET A 138 -8.97 12.19 10.30
C MET A 138 -7.49 12.50 10.60
N SER A 139 -7.05 12.31 11.85
CA SER A 139 -5.66 12.33 12.26
C SER A 139 -4.97 10.97 12.05
N ASN A 140 -3.64 10.96 12.15
CA ASN A 140 -2.88 9.73 12.31
C ASN A 140 -2.16 9.78 13.66
N ARG A 141 -2.28 8.70 14.43
CA ARG A 141 -1.38 8.43 15.56
C ARG A 141 -0.62 7.14 15.33
N CYS A 142 0.36 6.85 16.17
CA CYS A 142 0.96 5.52 16.20
C CYS A 142 0.00 4.54 16.89
N HIS A 143 -0.04 3.29 16.41
CA HIS A 143 -0.63 2.23 17.22
C HIS A 143 0.16 2.04 18.52
N THR A 144 -0.54 1.64 19.58
CA THR A 144 0.07 1.28 20.86
C THR A 144 0.54 -0.17 20.83
N ARG A 145 1.41 -0.52 21.78
CA ARG A 145 1.86 -1.91 21.96
C ARG A 145 0.69 -2.87 22.19
N ALA A 146 -0.30 -2.48 22.99
CA ALA A 146 -1.46 -3.32 23.29
C ALA A 146 -2.34 -3.56 22.05
N GLU A 147 -2.55 -2.54 21.21
CA GLU A 147 -3.27 -2.68 19.94
C GLU A 147 -2.56 -3.61 18.95
N ARG A 148 -1.23 -3.49 18.86
CA ARG A 148 -0.40 -4.42 18.08
C ARG A 148 -0.55 -5.84 18.61
N GLU A 149 -0.39 -6.06 19.91
CA GLU A 149 -0.47 -7.40 20.52
C GLU A 149 -1.85 -8.02 20.33
N ALA A 150 -2.92 -7.24 20.46
CA ALA A 150 -4.29 -7.69 20.24
C ALA A 150 -4.56 -8.14 18.79
N THR A 151 -3.83 -7.60 17.82
CA THR A 151 -3.99 -7.91 16.39
C THR A 151 -2.88 -8.79 15.81
N TRP A 152 -1.85 -9.10 16.60
CA TRP A 152 -0.70 -9.89 16.19
C TRP A 152 -1.05 -11.26 15.57
N PRO A 153 -2.03 -12.01 16.11
CA PRO A 153 -2.46 -13.27 15.49
C PRO A 153 -2.92 -13.13 14.04
N LEU A 154 -3.43 -11.95 13.64
CA LEU A 154 -3.83 -11.67 12.25
C LEU A 154 -2.59 -11.57 11.35
N LEU A 155 -1.54 -10.88 11.77
CA LEU A 155 -0.29 -10.84 11.00
C LEU A 155 0.31 -12.24 10.87
N GLN A 156 0.36 -13.01 11.96
CA GLN A 156 0.86 -14.38 11.93
C GLN A 156 0.03 -15.24 10.97
N ALA A 157 -1.30 -15.13 11.00
CA ALA A 157 -2.16 -15.87 10.09
C ALA A 157 -1.95 -15.51 8.61
N LEU A 158 -1.73 -14.22 8.28
CA LEU A 158 -1.38 -13.79 6.92
C LEU A 158 -0.04 -14.38 6.48
N VAL A 159 0.98 -14.28 7.34
CA VAL A 159 2.32 -14.80 7.08
C VAL A 159 2.28 -16.32 6.88
N SER A 160 1.57 -17.06 7.75
CA SER A 160 1.40 -18.51 7.60
C SER A 160 0.62 -18.88 6.34
N MET A 161 -0.32 -18.04 5.89
CA MET A 161 -1.08 -18.27 4.67
C MET A 161 -0.23 -18.06 3.41
N LEU A 162 0.56 -16.99 3.38
CA LEU A 162 1.36 -16.60 2.20
C LEU A 162 2.72 -17.33 2.12
N GLN A 163 3.27 -17.75 3.26
CA GLN A 163 4.60 -18.37 3.37
C GLN A 163 5.70 -17.62 2.59
N PRO A 164 5.88 -16.30 2.80
CA PRO A 164 6.85 -15.53 2.05
C PRO A 164 8.28 -15.97 2.38
N LYS A 165 9.19 -15.85 1.41
CA LYS A 165 10.62 -16.12 1.62
C LYS A 165 11.32 -14.98 2.36
N ARG A 166 10.80 -13.76 2.27
CA ARG A 166 11.36 -12.59 2.95
C ARG A 166 10.30 -11.54 3.27
N ILE A 167 10.58 -10.77 4.31
CA ILE A 167 9.83 -9.58 4.71
C ILE A 167 10.72 -8.34 4.53
N ILE A 168 10.14 -7.27 4.02
CA ILE A 168 10.78 -5.95 3.96
C ILE A 168 10.05 -5.05 4.93
N ALA A 169 10.70 -4.72 6.04
CA ALA A 169 10.16 -3.85 7.06
C ALA A 169 10.43 -2.38 6.69
N ILE A 170 9.37 -1.63 6.40
CA ILE A 170 9.45 -0.23 6.00
C ILE A 170 9.39 0.64 7.27
N GLY A 171 10.56 1.07 7.72
CA GLY A 171 10.75 1.90 8.89
C GLY A 171 11.15 1.12 10.15
N ARG A 172 11.72 1.86 11.11
CA ARG A 172 12.25 1.31 12.37
C ARG A 172 11.16 0.63 13.20
N ASP A 173 10.01 1.28 13.36
CA ASP A 173 8.90 0.75 14.17
C ASP A 173 8.38 -0.59 13.63
N ALA A 174 8.24 -0.69 12.30
CA ALA A 174 7.84 -1.93 11.65
C ALA A 174 8.89 -3.02 11.87
N HIS A 175 10.18 -2.70 11.69
CA HIS A 175 11.26 -3.66 11.87
C HIS A 175 11.33 -4.19 13.31
N LEU A 176 11.29 -3.31 14.31
CA LEU A 176 11.29 -3.70 15.72
C LEU A 176 10.06 -4.54 16.09
N ALA A 177 8.92 -4.28 15.46
CA ALA A 177 7.71 -5.04 15.73
C ALA A 177 7.70 -6.43 15.10
N LEU A 178 8.50 -6.65 14.06
CA LEU A 178 8.64 -7.93 13.37
C LEU A 178 9.73 -8.81 13.99
N ASP A 179 10.42 -8.31 15.01
CA ASP A 179 11.41 -9.08 15.76
C ASP A 179 10.76 -10.34 16.35
N GLY A 180 11.40 -11.49 16.16
CA GLY A 180 10.89 -12.80 16.56
C GLY A 180 10.04 -13.54 15.52
N LEU A 181 9.78 -12.98 14.34
CA LEU A 181 9.30 -13.79 13.21
C LEU A 181 10.48 -14.59 12.61
N ASP A 182 10.28 -15.90 12.43
CA ASP A 182 11.27 -16.79 11.82
C ASP A 182 11.26 -16.69 10.28
N ILE A 183 11.35 -15.46 9.78
CA ILE A 183 11.40 -15.13 8.34
C ILE A 183 12.46 -14.06 8.13
N PRO A 184 13.36 -14.23 7.14
CA PRO A 184 14.35 -13.21 6.80
C PRO A 184 13.70 -11.84 6.63
N THR A 185 14.08 -10.89 7.49
CA THR A 185 13.49 -9.55 7.52
C THR A 185 14.56 -8.50 7.27
N THR A 186 14.40 -7.72 6.20
CA THR A 186 15.29 -6.60 5.85
C THR A 186 14.62 -5.28 6.21
N ALA A 187 15.30 -4.45 6.99
CA ALA A 187 14.83 -3.10 7.31
C ALA A 187 15.19 -2.10 6.19
N ILE A 188 14.22 -1.31 5.76
CA ILE A 188 14.40 -0.20 4.82
C ILE A 188 13.89 1.09 5.46
N ARG A 189 14.56 2.21 5.21
CA ARG A 189 14.15 3.52 5.73
C ARG A 189 12.74 3.87 5.23
N HIS A 190 11.86 4.31 6.12
CA HIS A 190 10.52 4.77 5.73
C HIS A 190 10.60 6.06 4.90
N PRO A 191 9.80 6.23 3.83
CA PRO A 191 9.94 7.36 2.90
C PRO A 191 9.53 8.73 3.47
N SER A 192 8.85 8.77 4.61
CA SER A 192 8.49 10.02 5.31
C SER A 192 9.67 10.64 6.08
N TYR A 193 9.51 11.91 6.50
CA TYR A 193 10.49 12.65 7.30
C TYR A 193 11.89 12.66 6.67
N GLY A 194 11.95 13.04 5.38
CA GLY A 194 13.20 13.11 4.61
C GLY A 194 13.71 11.76 4.09
N GLY A 195 13.11 10.63 4.49
CA GLY A 195 13.60 9.29 4.17
C GLY A 195 13.34 8.78 2.75
N GLN A 196 12.84 9.63 1.84
CA GLN A 196 12.40 9.22 0.50
C GLN A 196 13.56 8.66 -0.33
N ARG A 197 14.72 9.33 -0.29
CA ARG A 197 15.88 8.90 -1.08
C ARG A 197 16.41 7.56 -0.59
N GLU A 198 16.63 7.41 0.72
CA GLU A 198 17.14 6.15 1.27
C GLU A 198 16.13 5.00 1.09
N PHE A 199 14.82 5.29 1.11
CA PHE A 199 13.81 4.30 0.75
C PHE A 199 13.99 3.84 -0.70
N ILE A 200 14.03 4.76 -1.66
CA ILE A 200 14.14 4.42 -3.09
C ILE A 200 15.44 3.66 -3.37
N ASP A 201 16.58 4.22 -2.93
CA ASP A 201 17.90 3.64 -3.15
C ASP A 201 17.98 2.23 -2.51
N GLY A 202 17.55 2.09 -1.25
CA GLY A 202 17.56 0.80 -0.55
C GLY A 202 16.64 -0.25 -1.19
N MET A 203 15.48 0.15 -1.71
CA MET A 203 14.59 -0.78 -2.42
C MET A 203 15.17 -1.18 -3.78
N PHE A 204 15.77 -0.26 -4.52
CA PHE A 204 16.39 -0.58 -5.81
C PHE A 204 17.60 -1.49 -5.64
N ASP A 205 18.46 -1.23 -4.66
CA ASP A 205 19.58 -2.10 -4.33
C ASP A 205 19.09 -3.52 -3.96
N LEU A 206 18.05 -3.62 -3.13
CA LEU A 206 17.48 -4.90 -2.68
C LEU A 206 16.82 -5.72 -3.81
N TYR A 207 16.35 -5.04 -4.86
CA TYR A 207 15.74 -5.66 -6.04
C TYR A 207 16.67 -5.70 -7.27
N GLY A 208 17.91 -5.23 -7.14
CA GLY A 208 18.89 -5.20 -8.25
C GLY A 208 18.48 -4.28 -9.41
N ILE A 209 17.73 -3.20 -9.13
CA ILE A 209 17.26 -2.26 -10.15
C ILE A 209 18.29 -1.15 -10.30
N ALA A 210 18.79 -0.95 -11.51
CA ALA A 210 19.64 0.21 -11.80
C ALA A 210 18.85 1.51 -11.56
N ASN A 211 19.37 2.37 -10.68
CA ASN A 211 18.85 3.71 -10.46
C ASN A 211 19.25 4.63 -11.63
N THR A 212 18.69 4.38 -12.81
CA THR A 212 18.79 5.30 -13.93
C THR A 212 17.66 6.33 -13.79
N PRO A 213 17.97 7.62 -13.58
CA PRO A 213 16.95 8.65 -13.64
C PRO A 213 16.25 8.57 -15.00
N ARG A 214 14.93 8.44 -15.02
CA ARG A 214 14.19 8.62 -16.27
C ARG A 214 14.39 10.10 -16.64
N ALA A 215 15.12 10.35 -17.74
CA ALA A 215 15.24 11.70 -18.26
C ALA A 215 13.83 12.26 -18.46
N PRO A 216 13.56 13.52 -18.11
CA PRO A 216 12.28 14.12 -18.47
C PRO A 216 12.16 14.04 -20.00
N GLU A 217 11.16 13.31 -20.49
CA GLU A 217 10.70 13.45 -21.86
C GLU A 217 10.21 14.88 -21.99
N LEU A 218 11.08 15.79 -22.41
CA LEU A 218 10.70 17.16 -22.74
C LEU A 218 9.81 17.08 -23.98
N PRO A 219 8.51 17.43 -23.89
CA PRO A 219 7.59 17.22 -24.99
C PRO A 219 7.63 18.44 -25.90
N LEU A 220 8.76 18.75 -26.55
CA LEU A 220 8.82 19.79 -27.58
C LEU A 220 9.92 19.50 -28.61
N GLU A 221 9.55 18.85 -29.71
CA GLU A 221 10.25 19.04 -30.98
C GLU A 221 9.88 20.44 -31.52
N PRO A 222 10.84 21.30 -31.91
CA PRO A 222 10.55 22.63 -32.42
C PRO A 222 9.82 22.55 -33.77
N ARG A 223 8.50 22.70 -33.75
CA ARG A 223 7.65 22.85 -34.94
C ARG A 223 7.65 24.27 -35.49
N TYR A 224 8.81 24.87 -35.79
CA TYR A 224 8.87 26.11 -36.56
C TYR A 224 10.18 26.24 -37.33
N ALA A 225 10.18 25.83 -38.60
CA ALA A 225 10.76 26.56 -39.74
C ALA A 225 10.70 25.69 -41.02
N ALA A 226 9.49 25.47 -41.55
CA ALA A 226 9.32 25.04 -42.94
C ALA A 226 8.15 25.84 -43.55
N ALA A 227 8.42 27.10 -43.87
CA ALA A 227 7.57 27.91 -44.72
C ALA A 227 8.42 28.98 -45.42
N ALA A 228 9.02 28.60 -46.55
CA ALA A 228 9.40 29.54 -47.60
C ALA A 228 9.58 28.76 -48.91
N THR A 229 8.48 28.26 -49.45
CA THR A 229 8.37 28.05 -50.90
C THR A 229 7.61 29.25 -51.43
N CYS A 230 8.32 30.19 -52.05
CA CYS A 230 7.71 31.14 -52.97
C CYS A 230 8.37 30.91 -54.33
N ALA A 231 7.59 30.36 -55.25
CA ALA A 231 7.92 30.27 -56.65
C ALA A 231 7.70 31.63 -57.30
N LEU A 232 8.57 32.02 -58.25
CA LEU A 232 8.25 32.26 -59.66
C LEU A 232 9.32 33.14 -60.32
N ALA A 233 9.70 32.69 -61.52
CA ALA A 233 10.12 33.44 -62.73
C ALA A 233 11.19 34.53 -62.61
#